data_AF-J3N7E2-F1
#
_entry.id   AF-J3N7E2-F1
#
_cell.length_a   1.000
_cell.length_b   1.000
_cell.length_c   1.000
_cell.angle_alpha   90.00
_cell.angle_beta   90.00
_cell.angle_gamma   90.00
#
_symmetry.space_group_name_H-M   'P 1'
#
loop_
_entity.id
_entity.type
_entity.pdbx_description
1 polymer ?
#
loop_
_entity_poly.entity_id
_entity_poly.type
_entity_poly.pdbx_seq_one_letter_code
_entity_poly.pdbx_strand_id
1 'polypeptide(L)' 'MPLQFLSLTENSLTGEIPASVGNISSLSSLLLTQNYLQGSIPDTLIITSL' A
#
# COMPACT_ATOMS: atom_id res chain seq x y z
N MET A 1 -10.89 -12.74 -11.23
CA MET A 1 -9.88 -11.79 -11.73
C MET A 1 -9.07 -11.31 -10.53
N PRO A 2 -7.73 -11.38 -10.56
CA PRO A 2 -6.91 -10.95 -9.44
C PRO A 2 -6.90 -9.42 -9.31
N LEU A 3 -6.72 -8.90 -8.10
CA LEU A 3 -6.69 -7.45 -7.81
C LEU A 3 -5.37 -6.85 -8.27
N GLN A 4 -5.41 -5.93 -9.23
CA GLN A 4 -4.21 -5.30 -9.78
C GLN A 4 -4.03 -3.86 -9.32
N PHE A 5 -5.13 -3.14 -9.08
CA PHE A 5 -5.12 -1.72 -8.75
C PHE A 5 -5.96 -1.47 -7.51
N LEU A 6 -5.38 -0.82 -6.51
CA LEU A 6 -6.07 -0.36 -5.31
C LEU A 6 -5.77 1.13 -5.10
N SER A 7 -6.81 1.96 -5.18
CA SER A 7 -6.73 3.38 -4.84
C SER A 7 -7.57 3.65 -3.61
N LEU A 8 -6.93 4.22 -2.59
CA LEU A 8 -7.55 4.75 -1.38
C LEU A 8 -7.23 6.25 -1.24
N THR A 9 -6.91 6.90 -2.36
CA THR A 9 -6.63 8.34 -2.43
C THR A 9 -7.77 9.17 -1.84
N GLU A 10 -7.46 10.27 -1.17
CA GLU A 10 -8.44 11.22 -0.61
C GLU A 10 -9.38 10.61 0.43
N ASN A 11 -8.81 9.91 1.42
CA ASN A 11 -9.55 9.41 2.56
C ASN A 11 -8.97 9.98 3.86
N SER A 12 -9.63 9.68 4.97
CA SER A 12 -9.16 10.03 6.32
C SER A 12 -8.50 8.85 7.03
N LEU A 13 -7.82 7.97 6.30
CA LEU A 13 -7.14 6.82 6.91
C LEU A 13 -5.98 7.30 7.79
N THR A 14 -5.83 6.68 8.96
CA THR A 14 -4.81 6.97 9.96
C THR A 14 -4.08 5.68 10.36
N GLY A 15 -2.99 5.78 11.11
CA GLY A 15 -2.18 4.63 11.51
C GLY A 15 -1.22 4.18 10.41
N GLU A 16 -0.68 2.97 10.54
CA GLU A 16 0.36 2.44 9.66
C GLU A 16 -0.20 1.67 8.46
N ILE A 17 0.58 1.56 7.40
CA ILE A 17 0.25 0.68 6.27
C ILE A 17 0.48 -0.77 6.73
N PRO A 18 -0.53 -1.65 6.68
CA PRO A 18 -0.33 -3.03 7.10
C PRO A 18 0.54 -3.78 6.09
N ALA A 19 1.56 -4.49 6.59
CA ALA A 19 2.48 -5.28 5.75
C ALA A 19 1.79 -6.35 4.90
N SER A 20 0.59 -6.79 5.30
CA SER A 20 -0.24 -7.73 4.55
C SER A 20 -0.68 -7.22 3.18
N VAL A 21 -0.64 -5.91 2.92
CA VAL A 21 -0.91 -5.36 1.58
C VAL A 21 0.14 -5.85 0.56
N GLY A 22 1.38 -6.06 0.99
CA GLY A 22 2.43 -6.66 0.15
C GLY A 22 2.21 -8.14 -0.19
N ASN A 23 1.29 -8.84 0.50
CA ASN A 23 0.96 -10.23 0.19
C ASN A 23 0.00 -10.36 -1.00
N ILE A 24 -0.55 -9.25 -1.51
CA ILE A 24 -1.41 -9.24 -2.70
C ILE A 24 -0.50 -9.31 -3.92
N SER A 25 -0.04 -10.51 -4.27
CA SER A 25 0.97 -10.73 -5.32
C SER A 25 0.58 -10.25 -6.72
N SER A 26 -0.71 -10.02 -6.95
CA SER A 26 -1.21 -9.47 -8.21
C SER A 26 -1.26 -7.94 -8.26
N LEU A 27 -1.08 -7.27 -7.12
CA LEU A 27 -1.22 -5.82 -7.01
C LEU A 27 -0.02 -5.15 -7.68
N SER A 28 -0.29 -4.37 -8.73
CA SER A 28 0.71 -3.60 -9.46
C SER A 28 0.73 -2.12 -9.06
N SER A 29 -0.39 -1.61 -8.54
CA SER A 29 -0.54 -0.21 -8.16
C SER A 29 -1.32 -0.07 -6.85
N LEU A 30 -0.71 0.64 -5.90
CA LEU A 30 -1.30 1.03 -4.64
C LEU A 30 -1.20 2.56 -4.48
N LEU A 31 -2.34 3.25 -4.50
CA LEU A 31 -2.40 4.71 -4.31
C LEU A 31 -2.99 5.02 -2.94
N LEU A 32 -2.19 5.65 -2.08
CA LEU A 32 -2.56 6.01 -0.70
C LEU A 32 -2.45 7.52 -0.43
N THR A 33 -2.25 8.33 -1.47
CA THR A 33 -2.01 9.77 -1.33
C THR A 33 -3.22 10.47 -0.71
N GLN A 34 -2.99 11.63 -0.08
CA GLN A 34 -4.07 12.40 0.57
C GLN A 34 -4.81 11.59 1.65
N ASN A 35 -4.03 10.96 2.53
CA ASN A 35 -4.49 10.34 3.79
C ASN A 35 -3.65 10.87 4.96
N TYR A 36 -3.97 10.45 6.17
CA TYR A 36 -3.25 10.76 7.41
C TYR A 36 -2.47 9.55 7.95
N LEU A 37 -1.98 8.70 7.03
CA LEU A 37 -1.16 7.53 7.39
C LEU A 37 0.18 7.98 7.98
N GLN A 38 0.66 7.21 8.96
CA GLN A 38 1.85 7.48 9.75
C GLN A 38 2.69 6.20 9.87
N GLY A 39 3.90 6.28 10.44
CA GLY A 39 4.82 5.13 10.55
C GLY A 39 5.68 4.90 9.30
N SER A 40 6.34 3.75 9.24
CA SER A 40 7.23 3.38 8.14
C SER A 40 6.48 2.67 7.01
N ILE A 41 6.99 2.78 5.79
CA ILE A 41 6.54 1.93 4.68
C ILE A 41 6.99 0.49 4.99
N PRO A 42 6.08 -0.50 4.97
CA PRO A 42 6.45 -1.89 5.16
C PRO A 42 7.46 -2.38 4.11
N ASP A 43 8.46 -3.13 4.54
CA ASP A 43 9.46 -3.74 3.64
C ASP A 43 8.82 -4.63 2.56
N THR A 44 7.64 -5.20 2.84
CA THR A 44 6.85 -5.98 1.87
C THR A 44 6.35 -5.17 0.68
N LEU A 45 6.36 -3.83 0.77
CA LEU A 45 6.05 -2.91 -0.32
C LEU A 45 7.29 -2.26 -0.93
N ILE A 46 8.47 -2.43 -0.32
CA ILE A 46 9.72 -1.89 -0.82
C ILE A 46 10.34 -2.93 -1.77
N ILE A 47 10.40 -2.58 -3.04
CA ILE A 47 11.10 -3.40 -4.03
C ILE A 47 12.60 -3.14 -3.88
N THR A 48 13.29 -3.91 -3.02
CA THR A 48 14.76 -3.99 -3.09
C THR A 48 15.15 -4.96 -4.20
N SER A 49 15.00 -4.54 -5.44
CA SER A 49 15.69 -5.17 -6.57
C SER A 49 17.08 -4.56 -6.67
N LEU A 50 18.08 -5.27 -6.15
CA LEU A 50 19.44 -5.26 -6.69
C LEU A 50 19.56 -6.38 -7.72
#